data_AF-A0A5R8MA09-F1
#
_entry.id   AF-A0A5R8MA09-F1
#
_cell.length_a   1.000
_cell.length_b   1.000
_cell.length_c   1.000
_cell.angle_alpha   90.00
_cell.angle_beta   90.00
_cell.angle_gamma   90.00
#
_symmetry.space_group_name_H-M   'P 1'
#
loop_
_entity.id
_entity.type
_entity.pdbx_description
1 polymer ?
#
loop_
_entity_poly.entity_id
_entity_poly.type
_entity_poly.pdbx_seq_one_letter_code
_entity_poly.pdbx_strand_id
1 'polypeptide(L)'
;MDSELVPKRSKRKLLWRDAFLSTLLSLITCILLSLLFVNLNFFNPLKKALEDFSFLDIYYSEQMHPYLEMDSNIVLINIEHENRETILEGLQNVLDENPAVIGFDVMLQHLDKSKTDTLLARVLNDKKVISSYILKKSQFFLNHPFFVRDGKQGYVNYNFGYQDAVVREFTPTYVFQENTFEAFPVAVARSYMSTDEWYARGYPKKLSKPILINYKSDYLGFVHFPLKDFLSIPDKKMVKDKIVLFGYLGSPTGNPFDVEDKHFTPLNKVTAGKSIPDMYGMVIHANIISMILYNTFLYEVPLFWIVILTFFLSFLASAYFIWLDTKLKISYRTVRKAILFVFTVLFVWLTIALFKNGIVIKSAPIIAVTLFSAGFVKFYKHLVKYINTKTVFNSYYR
;
A
#
# COMPACT_ATOMS: atom_id res chain seq x y z
N MET A 1 8.52 1.47 64.02
CA MET A 1 7.40 0.52 63.87
C MET A 1 6.18 1.40 63.65
N ASP A 2 5.88 1.70 62.39
CA ASP A 2 4.62 2.32 61.95
C ASP A 2 4.50 2.04 60.46
N SER A 3 4.07 0.80 60.15
CA SER A 3 3.60 0.46 58.82
C SER A 3 2.20 1.04 58.68
N GLU A 4 2.10 2.31 58.30
CA GLU A 4 0.84 2.85 57.80
C GLU A 4 0.39 1.96 56.64
N LEU A 5 -0.66 1.18 56.91
CA LEU A 5 -1.34 0.34 55.94
C LEU A 5 -2.00 1.27 54.92
N VAL A 6 -1.25 1.71 53.91
CA VAL A 6 -1.79 2.41 52.75
C VAL A 6 -2.95 1.57 52.22
N PRO A 7 -4.20 2.05 52.27
CA PRO A 7 -5.35 1.21 51.98
C PRO A 7 -5.24 0.66 50.55
N LYS A 8 -5.64 -0.60 50.34
CA LYS A 8 -5.49 -1.32 49.07
C LYS A 8 -6.04 -0.55 47.85
N ARG A 9 -7.09 0.29 48.05
CA ARG A 9 -7.64 1.22 47.05
C ARG A 9 -6.68 2.37 46.69
N SER A 10 -5.95 2.92 47.65
CA SER A 10 -4.91 3.95 47.42
C SER A 10 -3.75 3.39 46.59
N LYS A 11 -3.29 2.17 46.90
CA LYS A 11 -2.18 1.53 46.18
C LYS A 11 -2.51 1.26 44.70
N ARG A 12 -3.75 0.89 44.37
CA ARG A 12 -4.19 0.74 42.96
C ARG A 12 -4.25 2.08 42.22
N LYS A 13 -4.75 3.14 42.86
CA LYS A 13 -4.77 4.49 42.26
C LYS A 13 -3.36 4.99 41.94
N LEU A 14 -2.41 4.74 42.85
CA LEU A 14 -1.00 5.09 42.63
C LEU A 14 -0.39 4.33 41.45
N LEU A 15 -0.70 3.03 41.29
CA LEU A 15 -0.23 2.24 40.14
C LEU A 15 -0.67 2.85 38.81
N TRP A 16 -1.97 3.12 38.66
CA TRP A 16 -2.52 3.66 37.42
C TRP A 16 -2.01 5.07 37.13
N ARG A 17 -1.88 5.91 38.15
CA ARG A 17 -1.31 7.26 38.00
C ARG A 17 0.15 7.19 37.55
N ASP A 18 0.96 6.34 38.19
CA ASP A 18 2.37 6.20 37.84
C ASP A 18 2.55 5.57 36.46
N ALA A 19 1.68 4.63 36.07
CA ALA A 19 1.63 4.09 34.73
C ALA A 19 1.31 5.17 33.69
N PHE A 20 0.34 6.03 33.98
CA PHE A 20 -0.04 7.14 33.10
C PHE A 20 1.14 8.12 32.94
N LEU A 21 1.76 8.54 34.04
CA LEU A 21 2.91 9.44 34.03
C LEU A 21 4.12 8.83 33.32
N SER A 22 4.41 7.55 33.57
CA SER A 22 5.48 6.82 32.89
C SER A 22 5.21 6.74 31.38
N THR A 23 3.97 6.47 30.98
CA THR A 23 3.57 6.39 29.57
C THR A 23 3.73 7.75 28.89
N LEU A 24 3.16 8.81 29.48
CA LEU A 24 3.26 10.17 28.94
C LEU A 24 4.72 10.59 28.78
N LEU A 25 5.55 10.37 29.80
CA LEU A 25 6.97 10.70 29.75
C LEU A 25 7.70 9.90 28.67
N SER A 26 7.37 8.61 28.50
CA SER A 26 7.95 7.78 27.45
C SER A 26 7.54 8.26 26.05
N LEU A 27 6.30 8.67 25.84
CA LEU A 27 5.82 9.18 24.55
C LEU A 27 6.46 10.53 24.22
N ILE A 28 6.55 11.43 25.19
CA ILE A 28 7.28 12.70 25.03
C ILE A 28 8.74 12.42 24.65
N THR A 29 9.39 11.48 25.34
CA THR A 29 10.77 11.10 25.02
C THR A 29 10.88 10.50 23.62
N CYS A 30 9.94 9.65 23.21
CA CYS A 30 9.89 9.08 21.87
C CYS A 30 9.73 10.16 20.80
N ILE A 31 8.87 11.16 21.03
CA ILE A 31 8.68 12.31 20.14
C ILE A 31 9.97 13.13 20.05
N LEU A 32 10.58 13.48 21.19
CA LEU A 32 11.85 14.23 21.22
C LEU A 32 12.97 13.49 20.49
N LEU A 33 13.08 12.17 20.67
CA LEU A 33 14.03 11.35 19.91
C LEU A 33 13.70 11.38 18.42
N SER A 34 12.43 11.23 18.04
CA SER A 34 12.04 11.26 16.62
C SER A 34 12.42 12.58 15.93
N LEU A 35 12.31 13.72 16.64
CA LEU A 35 12.74 15.03 16.13
C LEU A 35 14.26 15.09 15.88
N LEU A 36 15.07 14.44 16.71
CA LEU A 36 16.51 14.34 16.50
C LEU A 36 16.84 13.51 15.25
N PHE A 37 16.13 12.39 15.04
CA PHE A 37 16.34 11.53 13.87
C PHE A 37 15.89 12.20 12.57
N VAL A 38 14.81 12.98 12.58
CA VAL A 38 14.28 13.63 11.36
C VAL A 38 15.14 14.81 10.90
N ASN A 39 15.79 15.53 11.81
CA ASN A 39 16.56 16.74 11.48
C ASN A 39 18.00 16.48 11.03
N LEU A 40 18.49 15.24 11.15
CA LEU A 40 19.87 14.89 10.86
C LEU A 40 19.97 14.00 9.63
N ASN A 41 20.55 14.52 8.55
CA ASN A 41 20.73 13.80 7.28
C ASN A 41 21.49 12.47 7.42
N PHE A 42 22.33 12.33 8.45
CA PHE A 42 23.03 11.09 8.79
C PHE A 42 22.08 9.90 8.98
N PHE A 43 20.86 10.13 9.51
CA PHE A 43 19.87 9.09 9.74
C PHE A 43 18.91 8.86 8.56
N ASN A 44 19.07 9.56 7.43
CA ASN A 44 18.21 9.39 6.26
C ASN A 44 18.10 7.93 5.77
N PRO A 45 19.19 7.13 5.72
CA PRO A 45 19.09 5.72 5.33
C PRO A 45 18.22 4.89 6.29
N LEU A 46 18.32 5.15 7.60
CA LEU A 46 17.52 4.47 8.61
C LEU A 46 16.05 4.90 8.55
N LYS A 47 15.79 6.20 8.34
CA LYS A 47 14.44 6.73 8.14
C LYS A 47 13.77 6.06 6.95
N LYS A 48 14.46 6.02 5.80
CA LYS A 48 13.95 5.38 4.59
C LYS A 48 13.68 3.90 4.81
N ALA A 49 14.60 3.16 5.44
CA ALA A 49 14.41 1.74 5.74
C ALA A 49 13.21 1.47 6.67
N LEU A 50 12.92 2.36 7.63
CA LEU A 50 11.77 2.23 8.53
C LEU A 50 10.45 2.64 7.85
N GLU A 51 10.47 3.64 6.97
CA GLU A 51 9.32 4.05 6.15
C GLU A 51 8.97 2.99 5.11
N ASP A 52 9.97 2.33 4.53
CA ASP A 52 9.82 1.27 3.55
C ASP A 52 9.40 -0.06 4.18
N PHE A 53 9.53 -0.26 5.50
CA PHE A 53 9.13 -1.51 6.16
C PHE A 53 7.61 -1.62 6.35
N SER A 54 7.02 -2.73 5.91
CA SER A 54 5.61 -3.02 6.09
C SER A 54 5.34 -4.50 6.32
N PHE A 55 4.55 -4.82 7.37
CA PHE A 55 4.05 -6.19 7.57
C PHE A 55 3.06 -6.62 6.48
N LEU A 56 2.45 -5.66 5.77
CA LEU A 56 1.56 -5.96 4.65
C LEU A 56 2.33 -6.63 3.51
N ASP A 57 3.59 -6.24 3.31
CA ASP A 57 4.45 -6.85 2.28
C ASP A 57 4.76 -8.30 2.63
N ILE A 58 5.06 -8.58 3.90
CA ILE A 58 5.27 -9.95 4.38
C ILE A 58 4.00 -10.79 4.16
N TYR A 59 2.82 -10.21 4.41
CA TYR A 59 1.55 -10.90 4.18
C TYR A 59 1.35 -11.28 2.71
N TYR A 60 1.70 -10.40 1.76
CA TYR A 60 1.59 -10.69 0.34
C TYR A 60 2.72 -11.61 -0.17
N SER A 61 3.97 -11.36 0.20
CA SER A 61 5.14 -12.13 -0.23
C SER A 61 5.09 -13.60 0.19
N GLU A 62 4.57 -13.86 1.40
CA GLU A 62 4.35 -15.21 1.93
C GLU A 62 3.04 -15.85 1.42
N GLN A 63 2.39 -15.24 0.42
CA GLN A 63 1.18 -15.75 -0.22
C GLN A 63 0.06 -16.09 0.79
N MET A 64 -0.05 -15.29 1.86
CA MET A 64 -1.07 -15.51 2.89
C MET A 64 -2.46 -14.97 2.50
N HIS A 65 -2.55 -14.28 1.37
CA HIS A 65 -3.79 -13.88 0.73
C HIS A 65 -4.37 -15.07 -0.03
N PRO A 66 -5.72 -15.22 -0.07
CA PRO A 66 -6.33 -16.27 -0.86
C PRO A 66 -5.98 -16.09 -2.33
N TYR A 67 -5.45 -17.14 -2.96
CA TYR A 67 -5.29 -17.18 -4.40
C TYR A 67 -6.70 -17.21 -5.00
N LEU A 68 -7.15 -16.07 -5.53
CA LEU A 68 -8.46 -15.97 -6.15
C LEU A 68 -8.39 -16.63 -7.53
N GLU A 69 -9.49 -17.24 -7.94
CA GLU A 69 -9.66 -17.78 -9.30
C GLU A 69 -9.28 -16.73 -10.35
N MET A 70 -8.65 -17.19 -11.43
CA MET A 70 -8.22 -16.37 -12.56
C MET A 70 -9.34 -15.39 -12.97
N ASP A 71 -9.00 -14.10 -13.09
CA ASP A 71 -9.98 -13.10 -13.54
C ASP A 71 -10.15 -13.17 -15.05
N SER A 72 -11.22 -13.83 -15.49
CA SER A 72 -11.56 -13.95 -16.92
C SER A 72 -12.28 -12.72 -17.48
N ASN A 73 -12.53 -11.68 -16.69
CA ASN A 73 -13.12 -10.43 -17.19
C ASN A 73 -12.08 -9.46 -17.74
N ILE A 74 -10.80 -9.69 -17.43
CA ILE A 74 -9.67 -8.86 -17.85
C ILE A 74 -8.73 -9.75 -18.67
N VAL A 75 -8.49 -9.36 -19.92
CA VAL A 75 -7.55 -10.02 -20.84
C VAL A 75 -6.35 -9.10 -21.05
N LEU A 76 -5.14 -9.62 -20.89
CA LEU A 76 -3.90 -8.88 -21.11
C LEU A 76 -3.29 -9.27 -22.46
N ILE A 77 -2.96 -8.28 -23.28
CA ILE A 77 -2.26 -8.46 -24.53
C ILE A 77 -0.89 -7.81 -24.39
N ASN A 78 0.14 -8.66 -24.34
CA ASN A 78 1.51 -8.22 -24.27
C ASN A 78 1.98 -7.74 -25.64
N ILE A 79 2.29 -6.45 -25.74
CA ILE A 79 2.78 -5.86 -26.99
C ILE A 79 4.26 -6.16 -27.26
N GLU A 80 5.00 -6.64 -26.26
CA GLU A 80 6.46 -6.83 -26.32
C GLU A 80 7.15 -5.60 -26.94
N HIS A 81 8.01 -5.80 -27.94
CA HIS A 81 8.64 -4.71 -28.71
C HIS A 81 8.09 -4.63 -30.13
N GLU A 82 6.83 -5.02 -30.34
CA GLU A 82 6.19 -4.97 -31.66
C GLU A 82 6.04 -3.54 -32.19
N ASN A 83 6.05 -3.42 -33.52
CA ASN A 83 5.90 -2.13 -34.18
C ASN A 83 4.44 -1.63 -34.14
N ARG A 84 4.26 -0.34 -34.45
CA ARG A 84 2.95 0.32 -34.43
C ARG A 84 1.96 -0.32 -35.39
N GLU A 85 2.42 -0.87 -36.51
CA GLU A 85 1.59 -1.59 -37.48
C GLU A 85 0.94 -2.82 -36.84
N THR A 86 1.73 -3.62 -36.13
CA THR A 86 1.25 -4.84 -35.46
C THR A 86 0.35 -4.49 -34.28
N ILE A 87 0.68 -3.44 -33.52
CA ILE A 87 -0.18 -2.93 -32.43
C ILE A 87 -1.53 -2.43 -32.98
N LEU A 88 -1.52 -1.70 -34.10
CA LEU A 88 -2.74 -1.24 -34.78
C LEU A 88 -3.61 -2.43 -35.22
N GLU A 89 -3.01 -3.44 -35.84
CA GLU A 89 -3.71 -4.66 -36.25
C GLU A 89 -4.35 -5.37 -35.05
N GLY A 90 -3.61 -5.49 -33.94
CA GLY A 90 -4.12 -6.05 -32.68
C GLY A 90 -5.33 -5.29 -32.15
N LEU A 91 -5.24 -3.95 -32.07
CA LEU A 91 -6.34 -3.11 -31.61
C LEU A 91 -7.58 -3.24 -32.50
N GLN A 92 -7.41 -3.30 -33.82
CA GLN A 92 -8.51 -3.50 -34.77
C GLN A 92 -9.18 -4.87 -34.59
N ASN A 93 -8.39 -5.94 -34.52
CA ASN A 93 -8.90 -7.29 -34.26
C ASN A 93 -9.68 -7.38 -32.96
N VAL A 94 -9.21 -6.70 -31.90
CA VAL A 94 -9.93 -6.65 -30.63
C VAL A 94 -11.23 -5.85 -30.77
N LEU A 95 -11.21 -4.68 -31.41
CA LEU A 95 -12.41 -3.86 -31.61
C LEU A 95 -13.49 -4.57 -32.42
N ASP A 96 -13.11 -5.33 -33.45
CA ASP A 96 -14.01 -6.08 -34.32
C ASP A 96 -14.81 -7.15 -33.55
N GLU A 97 -14.23 -7.69 -32.47
CA GLU A 97 -14.89 -8.65 -31.57
C GLU A 97 -15.82 -8.01 -30.53
N ASN A 98 -16.00 -6.68 -30.59
CA ASN A 98 -16.85 -5.92 -29.69
C ASN A 98 -16.49 -6.13 -28.19
N PRO A 99 -15.32 -5.63 -27.74
CA PRO A 99 -14.92 -5.70 -26.34
C PRO A 99 -15.78 -4.71 -25.55
N ALA A 100 -15.81 -4.86 -24.22
CA ALA A 100 -16.45 -3.86 -23.37
C ALA A 100 -15.62 -2.58 -23.32
N VAL A 101 -14.32 -2.71 -23.04
CA VAL A 101 -13.36 -1.59 -22.97
C VAL A 101 -11.97 -2.09 -23.40
N ILE A 102 -11.21 -1.24 -24.08
CA ILE A 102 -9.78 -1.44 -24.34
C ILE A 102 -9.00 -0.41 -23.52
N GLY A 103 -8.11 -0.87 -22.64
CA GLY A 103 -7.10 -0.03 -22.00
C GLY A 103 -5.81 -0.11 -22.80
N PHE A 104 -5.28 1.03 -23.23
CA PHE A 104 -4.03 1.12 -23.98
C PHE A 104 -2.93 1.74 -23.12
N ASP A 105 -2.15 0.88 -22.45
CA ASP A 105 -1.03 1.21 -21.56
C ASP A 105 0.29 1.29 -22.33
N VAL A 106 0.36 2.23 -23.29
CA VAL A 106 1.53 2.45 -24.13
C VAL A 106 1.74 3.95 -24.33
N MET A 107 2.95 4.43 -24.06
CA MET A 107 3.31 5.84 -24.24
C MET A 107 3.73 6.14 -25.68
N LEU A 108 2.93 6.94 -26.40
CA LEU A 108 3.21 7.40 -27.76
C LEU A 108 3.71 8.85 -27.72
N GLN A 109 4.97 9.04 -27.37
CA GLN A 109 5.57 10.38 -27.18
C GLN A 109 6.03 11.02 -28.50
N HIS A 110 6.33 10.20 -29.52
CA HIS A 110 6.86 10.64 -30.81
C HIS A 110 5.87 10.38 -31.94
N LEU A 111 5.77 11.32 -32.87
CA LEU A 111 4.93 11.22 -34.07
C LEU A 111 5.85 11.09 -35.30
N ASP A 112 5.72 9.98 -36.02
CA ASP A 112 6.50 9.69 -37.23
C ASP A 112 5.78 10.17 -38.51
N LYS A 113 4.55 10.70 -38.36
CA LYS A 113 3.69 11.22 -39.45
C LYS A 113 3.41 10.17 -40.54
N SER A 114 3.42 8.91 -40.16
CA SER A 114 3.13 7.79 -41.06
C SER A 114 1.62 7.60 -41.26
N LYS A 115 1.25 6.81 -42.28
CA LYS A 115 -0.13 6.32 -42.43
C LYS A 115 -0.57 5.52 -41.20
N THR A 116 0.34 4.71 -40.64
CA THR A 116 0.13 3.94 -39.41
C THR A 116 -0.25 4.83 -38.24
N ASP A 117 0.46 5.94 -38.02
CA ASP A 117 0.15 6.87 -36.93
C ASP A 117 -1.24 7.50 -37.09
N THR A 118 -1.64 7.80 -38.32
CA THR A 118 -2.95 8.38 -38.62
C THR A 118 -4.08 7.39 -38.33
N LEU A 119 -3.88 6.12 -38.69
CA LEU A 119 -4.83 5.05 -38.39
C LEU A 119 -4.87 4.72 -36.90
N LEU A 120 -3.71 4.68 -36.25
CA LEU A 120 -3.58 4.45 -34.82
C LEU A 120 -4.28 5.57 -34.03
N ALA A 121 -4.05 6.84 -34.38
CA ALA A 121 -4.78 7.96 -33.78
C ALA A 121 -6.30 7.78 -33.95
N ARG A 122 -6.79 7.37 -35.12
CA ARG A 122 -8.23 7.11 -35.31
C ARG A 122 -8.74 6.03 -34.36
N VAL A 123 -8.03 4.91 -34.25
CA VAL A 123 -8.40 3.79 -33.38
C VAL A 123 -8.37 4.20 -31.90
N LEU A 124 -7.34 4.95 -31.47
CA LEU A 124 -7.20 5.42 -30.09
C LEU A 124 -8.26 6.46 -29.67
N ASN A 125 -8.94 7.10 -30.62
CA ASN A 125 -10.08 7.99 -30.32
C ASN A 125 -11.44 7.26 -30.38
N ASP A 126 -11.47 5.93 -30.54
CA ASP A 126 -12.71 5.16 -30.37
C ASP A 126 -13.22 5.28 -28.92
N LYS A 127 -14.56 5.35 -28.75
CA LYS A 127 -15.21 5.52 -27.44
C LYS A 127 -14.93 4.39 -26.43
N LYS A 128 -14.53 3.21 -26.92
CA LYS A 128 -14.17 2.03 -26.12
C LYS A 128 -12.70 2.02 -25.73
N VAL A 129 -11.86 2.84 -26.34
CA VAL A 129 -10.43 2.89 -26.05
C VAL A 129 -10.15 3.97 -25.00
N ILE A 130 -9.46 3.56 -23.94
CA ILE A 130 -8.92 4.45 -22.92
C ILE A 130 -7.42 4.46 -23.09
N SER A 131 -6.85 5.61 -23.41
CA SER A 131 -5.40 5.74 -23.53
C SER A 131 -4.76 6.13 -22.20
N SER A 132 -3.59 5.57 -21.92
CA SER A 132 -2.75 5.97 -20.79
C SER A 132 -2.03 7.29 -21.05
N TYR A 133 -1.58 8.00 -20.01
CA TYR A 133 -0.55 9.03 -20.12
C TYR A 133 0.25 9.12 -18.81
N ILE A 134 1.47 9.67 -18.87
CA ILE A 134 2.22 10.02 -17.66
C ILE A 134 1.99 11.48 -17.33
N LEU A 135 1.61 11.74 -16.09
CA LEU A 135 1.51 13.09 -15.51
C LEU A 135 2.88 13.48 -14.92
N LYS A 136 3.50 14.54 -15.45
CA LYS A 136 4.76 15.12 -14.96
C LYS A 136 4.52 16.55 -14.51
N LYS A 137 5.07 16.96 -13.35
CA LYS A 137 4.92 18.32 -12.77
C LYS A 137 3.46 18.83 -12.87
N SER A 138 2.54 18.05 -12.32
CA SER A 138 1.11 18.31 -12.11
C SER A 138 0.24 18.71 -13.32
N GLN A 139 0.79 18.84 -14.53
CA GLN A 139 0.00 19.17 -15.74
C GLN A 139 0.61 18.69 -17.07
N PHE A 140 1.88 18.26 -17.12
CA PHE A 140 2.47 17.80 -18.38
C PHE A 140 2.09 16.35 -18.66
N PHE A 141 1.43 16.12 -19.79
CA PHE A 141 1.17 14.79 -20.33
C PHE A 141 2.31 14.41 -21.27
N LEU A 142 2.85 13.19 -21.14
CA LEU A 142 3.94 12.74 -22.00
C LEU A 142 3.49 12.19 -23.37
N ASN A 143 2.19 11.95 -23.59
CA ASN A 143 1.71 11.52 -24.90
C ASN A 143 1.67 12.67 -25.91
N HIS A 144 1.99 12.35 -27.17
CA HIS A 144 1.86 13.31 -28.26
C HIS A 144 0.37 13.61 -28.53
N PRO A 145 -0.09 14.87 -28.53
CA PRO A 145 -1.51 15.24 -28.68
C PRO A 145 -2.18 14.78 -29.98
N PHE A 146 -1.41 14.34 -30.97
CA PHE A 146 -1.94 13.79 -32.22
C PHE A 146 -2.72 12.49 -32.02
N PHE A 147 -2.26 11.62 -31.12
CA PHE A 147 -2.83 10.28 -30.99
C PHE A 147 -4.18 10.28 -30.26
N VAL A 148 -4.35 11.18 -29.30
CA VAL A 148 -5.53 11.17 -28.43
C VAL A 148 -5.97 12.61 -28.17
N ARG A 149 -6.85 13.11 -29.06
CA ARG A 149 -7.37 14.48 -29.01
C ARG A 149 -8.68 14.55 -28.25
N ASP A 150 -9.61 13.68 -28.62
CA ASP A 150 -10.98 13.63 -28.10
C ASP A 150 -11.26 12.29 -27.38
N GLY A 151 -10.32 11.35 -27.46
CA GLY A 151 -10.40 10.05 -26.80
C GLY A 151 -10.29 10.15 -25.28
N LYS A 152 -10.88 9.17 -24.60
CA LYS A 152 -10.80 9.05 -23.15
C LYS A 152 -9.38 8.69 -22.71
N GLN A 153 -8.96 9.23 -21.57
CA GLN A 153 -7.61 9.03 -21.07
C GLN A 153 -7.56 8.88 -19.55
N GLY A 154 -6.50 8.27 -19.04
CA GLY A 154 -6.17 8.31 -17.61
C GLY A 154 -4.67 8.19 -17.34
N TYR A 155 -4.22 8.68 -16.18
CA TYR A 155 -2.79 8.67 -15.85
C TYR A 155 -2.32 7.34 -15.26
N VAL A 156 -1.08 6.95 -15.55
CA VAL A 156 -0.50 5.66 -15.10
C VAL A 156 0.40 5.79 -13.86
N ASN A 157 0.67 7.01 -13.38
CA ASN A 157 1.49 7.24 -12.19
C ASN A 157 0.94 6.51 -10.96
N TYR A 158 1.73 5.57 -10.41
CA TYR A 158 1.43 4.94 -9.12
C TYR A 158 1.89 5.80 -7.94
N ASN A 159 3.08 6.38 -8.06
CA ASN A 159 3.70 7.22 -7.05
C ASN A 159 4.22 8.50 -7.69
N PHE A 160 3.94 9.65 -7.07
CA PHE A 160 4.48 10.95 -7.46
C PHE A 160 5.83 11.27 -6.78
N GLY A 161 6.29 10.38 -5.89
CA GLY A 161 7.55 10.45 -5.15
C GLY A 161 8.67 9.60 -5.76
N TYR A 162 9.24 8.69 -4.97
CA TYR A 162 10.41 7.89 -5.36
C TYR A 162 10.05 6.77 -6.36
N GLN A 163 10.86 6.62 -7.42
CA GLN A 163 10.67 5.58 -8.44
C GLN A 163 10.85 4.15 -7.89
N ASP A 164 11.72 3.96 -6.90
CA ASP A 164 12.02 2.65 -6.31
C ASP A 164 11.10 2.27 -5.12
N ALA A 165 10.02 3.02 -4.89
CA ALA A 165 9.12 2.73 -3.80
C ALA A 165 8.22 1.53 -4.12
N VAL A 166 7.94 0.71 -3.10
CA VAL A 166 6.95 -0.35 -3.20
C VAL A 166 5.57 0.25 -3.46
N VAL A 167 4.92 -0.16 -4.55
CA VAL A 167 3.59 0.30 -4.96
C VAL A 167 2.54 -0.38 -4.09
N ARG A 168 2.20 0.23 -2.94
CA ARG A 168 1.18 -0.29 -2.00
C ARG A 168 -0.18 0.34 -2.19
N GLU A 169 -0.19 1.57 -2.66
CA GLU A 169 -1.36 2.40 -2.85
C GLU A 169 -1.28 3.07 -4.21
N PHE A 170 -2.42 3.53 -4.70
CA PHE A 170 -2.50 4.44 -5.83
C PHE A 170 -3.43 5.59 -5.51
N THR A 171 -3.24 6.69 -6.22
CA THR A 171 -4.16 7.82 -6.20
C THR A 171 -5.18 7.61 -7.32
N PRO A 172 -6.49 7.50 -7.04
CA PRO A 172 -7.47 7.27 -8.12
C PRO A 172 -7.84 8.57 -8.85
N THR A 173 -7.87 9.69 -8.14
CA THR A 173 -8.12 11.03 -8.69
C THR A 173 -7.09 12.03 -8.20
N TYR A 174 -6.45 12.76 -9.10
CA TYR A 174 -5.47 13.78 -8.79
C TYR A 174 -6.02 15.16 -9.15
N VAL A 175 -6.05 16.09 -8.18
CA VAL A 175 -6.58 17.44 -8.38
C VAL A 175 -5.42 18.43 -8.48
N PHE A 176 -5.36 19.18 -9.57
CA PHE A 176 -4.39 20.26 -9.75
C PHE A 176 -4.97 21.44 -10.53
N GLN A 177 -4.80 22.65 -10.00
CA GLN A 177 -5.32 23.90 -10.58
C GLN A 177 -6.78 23.74 -11.04
N GLU A 178 -7.64 23.26 -10.15
CA GLU A 178 -9.08 23.03 -10.37
C GLU A 178 -9.43 21.93 -11.39
N ASN A 179 -8.45 21.36 -12.08
CA ASN A 179 -8.64 20.21 -12.95
C ASN A 179 -8.53 18.90 -12.15
N THR A 180 -9.42 17.96 -12.44
CA THR A 180 -9.38 16.61 -11.86
C THR A 180 -8.93 15.63 -12.93
N PHE A 181 -7.83 14.95 -12.65
CA PHE A 181 -7.28 13.89 -13.48
C PHE A 181 -7.65 12.54 -12.89
N GLU A 182 -8.12 11.62 -13.73
CA GLU A 182 -8.50 10.26 -13.34
C GLU A 182 -7.37 9.29 -13.67
N ALA A 183 -7.09 8.35 -12.76
CA ALA A 183 -6.09 7.32 -13.00
C ALA A 183 -6.57 6.37 -14.10
N PHE A 184 -5.65 5.89 -14.94
CA PHE A 184 -5.90 4.95 -16.04
C PHE A 184 -6.78 3.75 -15.64
N PRO A 185 -6.50 2.99 -14.56
CA PRO A 185 -7.34 1.85 -14.20
C PRO A 185 -8.75 2.27 -13.74
N VAL A 186 -8.92 3.49 -13.21
CA VAL A 186 -10.23 4.03 -12.84
C VAL A 186 -11.03 4.37 -14.08
N ALA A 187 -10.41 5.03 -15.07
CA ALA A 187 -11.06 5.37 -16.34
C ALA A 187 -11.50 4.13 -17.13
N VAL A 188 -10.69 3.06 -17.11
CA VAL A 188 -11.03 1.76 -17.67
C VAL A 188 -12.22 1.14 -16.94
N ALA A 189 -12.15 0.99 -15.61
CA ALA A 189 -13.23 0.39 -14.82
C ALA A 189 -14.54 1.18 -14.92
N ARG A 190 -14.46 2.52 -14.96
CA ARG A 190 -15.61 3.42 -15.12
C ARG A 190 -16.27 3.28 -16.49
N SER A 191 -15.49 3.04 -17.54
CA SER A 191 -16.03 2.83 -18.89
C SER A 191 -16.64 1.43 -19.07
N TYR A 192 -16.27 0.48 -18.22
CA TYR A 192 -16.82 -0.89 -18.23
C TYR A 192 -18.18 -0.98 -17.52
N MET A 193 -18.36 -0.22 -16.44
CA MET A 193 -19.59 -0.24 -15.65
C MET A 193 -20.64 0.74 -16.18
N SER A 194 -21.91 0.47 -15.88
CA SER A 194 -22.97 1.46 -16.08
C SER A 194 -22.81 2.64 -15.11
N THR A 195 -23.27 3.83 -15.53
CA THR A 195 -23.28 5.02 -14.68
C THR A 195 -24.02 4.76 -13.36
N ASP A 196 -25.20 4.13 -13.42
CA ASP A 196 -26.01 3.85 -12.23
C ASP A 196 -25.28 2.92 -11.25
N GLU A 197 -24.62 1.87 -11.75
CA GLU A 197 -23.80 0.98 -10.94
C GLU A 197 -22.64 1.72 -10.27
N TRP A 198 -21.94 2.60 -11.01
CA TRP A 198 -20.82 3.39 -10.50
C TRP A 198 -21.23 4.28 -9.32
N TYR A 199 -22.36 4.97 -9.43
CA TYR A 199 -22.89 5.82 -8.38
C TYR A 199 -23.50 5.01 -7.22
N ALA A 200 -24.21 3.91 -7.50
CA ALA A 200 -24.78 3.03 -6.48
C ALA A 200 -23.71 2.42 -5.57
N ARG A 201 -22.52 2.13 -6.13
CA ARG A 201 -21.35 1.65 -5.36
C ARG A 201 -20.62 2.77 -4.59
N GLY A 202 -21.03 4.03 -4.73
CA GLY A 202 -20.45 5.17 -4.03
C GLY A 202 -19.02 5.52 -4.45
N TYR A 203 -18.61 5.11 -5.66
CA TYR A 203 -17.23 5.31 -6.15
C TYR A 203 -16.77 6.76 -6.25
N PRO A 204 -17.60 7.76 -6.60
CA PRO A 204 -17.16 9.16 -6.56
C PRO A 204 -16.61 9.61 -5.21
N LYS A 205 -17.14 9.08 -4.10
CA LYS A 205 -16.63 9.36 -2.75
C LYS A 205 -15.50 8.42 -2.34
N LYS A 206 -15.58 7.14 -2.73
CA LYS A 206 -14.59 6.12 -2.33
C LYS A 206 -13.24 6.31 -3.01
N LEU A 207 -13.24 6.75 -4.26
CA LEU A 207 -12.06 6.93 -5.11
C LEU A 207 -11.52 8.36 -5.09
N SER A 208 -11.95 9.22 -4.16
CA SER A 208 -11.49 10.62 -4.07
C SER A 208 -10.19 10.82 -3.29
N LYS A 209 -9.63 9.74 -2.73
CA LYS A 209 -8.43 9.76 -1.89
C LYS A 209 -7.51 8.59 -2.25
N PRO A 210 -6.22 8.63 -1.85
CA PRO A 210 -5.33 7.48 -1.99
C PRO A 210 -5.93 6.23 -1.33
N ILE A 211 -5.75 5.09 -2.00
CA ILE A 211 -6.26 3.79 -1.53
C ILE A 211 -5.20 2.71 -1.70
N LEU A 212 -5.16 1.79 -0.73
CA LEU A 212 -4.35 0.59 -0.81
C LEU A 212 -4.84 -0.32 -1.93
N ILE A 213 -3.89 -0.93 -2.63
CA ILE A 213 -4.15 -1.91 -3.68
C ILE A 213 -4.34 -3.27 -3.01
N ASN A 214 -5.47 -3.92 -3.29
CA ASN A 214 -5.67 -5.32 -2.97
C ASN A 214 -5.10 -6.18 -4.10
N TYR A 215 -3.84 -6.61 -3.96
CA TYR A 215 -3.20 -7.44 -4.97
C TYR A 215 -3.80 -8.84 -4.97
N LYS A 216 -4.38 -9.22 -6.11
CA LYS A 216 -5.01 -10.52 -6.35
C LYS A 216 -4.00 -11.56 -6.79
N SER A 217 -3.13 -11.22 -7.75
CA SER A 217 -2.09 -12.10 -8.30
C SER A 217 -1.09 -11.30 -9.15
N ASP A 218 -0.04 -11.97 -9.59
CA ASP A 218 0.76 -11.59 -10.76
C ASP A 218 -0.01 -11.81 -12.09
N TYR A 219 0.70 -11.71 -13.21
CA TYR A 219 0.11 -11.86 -14.55
C TYR A 219 -0.57 -13.22 -14.79
N LEU A 220 -0.20 -14.27 -14.04
CA LEU A 220 -0.82 -15.60 -14.15
C LEU A 220 -2.25 -15.63 -13.61
N GLY A 221 -2.65 -14.62 -12.82
CA GLY A 221 -4.02 -14.46 -12.35
C GLY A 221 -4.98 -13.90 -13.41
N PHE A 222 -4.48 -13.59 -14.61
CA PHE A 222 -5.25 -13.02 -15.71
C PHE A 222 -5.04 -13.84 -16.99
N VAL A 223 -6.07 -13.88 -17.85
CA VAL A 223 -5.92 -14.42 -19.20
C VAL A 223 -4.97 -13.49 -19.95
N HIS A 224 -3.91 -14.02 -20.55
CA HIS A 224 -2.90 -13.21 -21.23
C HIS A 224 -2.37 -13.87 -22.51
N PHE A 225 -1.97 -13.04 -23.47
CA PHE A 225 -1.39 -13.49 -24.75
C PHE A 225 -0.26 -12.56 -25.20
N PRO A 226 0.84 -13.07 -25.74
CA PRO A 226 1.68 -12.30 -26.65
C PRO A 226 0.86 -11.80 -27.84
N LEU A 227 1.09 -10.56 -28.30
CA LEU A 227 0.30 -9.95 -29.37
C LEU A 227 0.32 -10.80 -30.67
N LYS A 228 1.48 -11.32 -31.06
CA LYS A 228 1.61 -12.18 -32.25
C LYS A 228 0.82 -13.49 -32.13
N ASP A 229 0.83 -14.08 -30.93
CA ASP A 229 0.07 -15.30 -30.66
C ASP A 229 -1.43 -15.01 -30.72
N PHE A 230 -1.87 -13.90 -30.11
CA PHE A 230 -3.26 -13.44 -30.20
C PHE A 230 -3.71 -13.24 -31.64
N LEU A 231 -2.91 -12.57 -32.48
CA LEU A 231 -3.23 -12.35 -33.89
C LEU A 231 -3.41 -13.65 -34.67
N SER A 232 -2.62 -14.68 -34.31
CA SER A 232 -2.66 -16.01 -34.92
C SER A 232 -3.90 -16.84 -34.53
N ILE A 233 -4.65 -16.45 -33.49
CA ILE A 233 -5.87 -17.14 -33.07
C ILE A 233 -7.00 -16.88 -34.08
N PRO A 234 -7.63 -17.92 -34.66
CA PRO A 234 -8.71 -17.75 -35.62
C PRO A 234 -10.02 -17.21 -35.01
N ASP A 235 -10.47 -17.77 -33.87
CA ASP A 235 -11.67 -17.31 -33.16
C ASP A 235 -11.27 -16.44 -31.97
N LYS A 236 -11.50 -15.13 -32.08
CA LYS A 236 -11.08 -14.15 -31.08
C LYS A 236 -12.19 -13.78 -30.08
N LYS A 237 -13.27 -14.57 -29.97
CA LYS A 237 -14.39 -14.28 -29.07
C LYS A 237 -14.04 -14.18 -27.59
N MET A 238 -12.88 -14.65 -27.13
CA MET A 238 -12.49 -14.53 -25.72
C MET A 238 -12.29 -13.07 -25.26
N VAL A 239 -12.15 -12.10 -26.18
CA VAL A 239 -12.11 -10.67 -25.85
C VAL A 239 -13.48 -9.98 -25.90
N LYS A 240 -14.52 -10.67 -26.39
CA LYS A 240 -15.87 -10.12 -26.50
C LYS A 240 -16.44 -9.79 -25.12
N ASP A 241 -17.00 -8.59 -24.99
CA ASP A 241 -17.58 -8.05 -23.75
C ASP A 241 -16.60 -8.03 -22.55
N LYS A 242 -15.28 -8.15 -22.82
CA LYS A 242 -14.21 -8.11 -21.80
C LYS A 242 -13.53 -6.76 -21.73
N ILE A 243 -12.79 -6.54 -20.64
CA ILE A 243 -11.76 -5.51 -20.58
C ILE A 243 -10.50 -6.10 -21.20
N VAL A 244 -9.93 -5.42 -22.19
CA VAL A 244 -8.69 -5.84 -22.84
C VAL A 244 -7.62 -4.79 -22.60
N LEU A 245 -6.52 -5.16 -21.95
CA LEU A 245 -5.41 -4.26 -21.69
C LEU A 245 -4.26 -4.58 -22.64
N PHE A 246 -3.80 -3.58 -23.38
CA PHE A 246 -2.59 -3.62 -24.20
C PHE A 246 -1.47 -2.92 -23.44
N GLY A 247 -0.32 -3.58 -23.30
CA GLY A 247 0.82 -3.04 -22.56
C GLY A 247 1.97 -4.04 -22.50
N TYR A 248 3.04 -3.69 -21.80
CA TYR A 248 4.24 -4.52 -21.73
C TYR A 248 4.14 -5.55 -20.58
N LEU A 249 4.39 -6.83 -20.88
CA LEU A 249 4.52 -7.92 -19.91
C LEU A 249 5.84 -8.69 -20.05
N GLY A 250 6.86 -8.05 -20.62
CA GLY A 250 8.18 -8.65 -20.82
C GLY A 250 8.39 -9.23 -22.22
N SER A 251 9.66 -9.42 -22.57
CA SER A 251 10.06 -10.07 -23.82
C SER A 251 11.02 -11.24 -23.53
N PRO A 252 10.60 -12.51 -23.67
CA PRO A 252 9.22 -12.95 -23.93
C PRO A 252 8.28 -12.66 -22.74
N THR A 253 6.97 -12.78 -22.95
CA THR A 253 5.95 -12.63 -21.91
C THR A 253 6.32 -13.34 -20.59
N GLY A 254 6.29 -12.61 -19.48
CA GLY A 254 6.58 -13.12 -18.14
C GLY A 254 8.07 -13.28 -17.82
N ASN A 255 8.99 -12.76 -18.64
CA ASN A 255 10.43 -12.89 -18.42
C ASN A 255 10.85 -12.34 -17.03
N PRO A 256 11.35 -13.18 -16.11
CA PRO A 256 11.70 -12.74 -14.76
C PRO A 256 12.91 -11.79 -14.72
N PHE A 257 13.79 -11.83 -15.72
CA PHE A 257 15.01 -11.02 -15.80
C PHE A 257 14.81 -9.68 -16.50
N ASP A 258 13.67 -9.50 -17.14
CA ASP A 258 13.29 -8.25 -17.75
C ASP A 258 12.87 -7.25 -16.66
N VAL A 259 13.42 -6.05 -16.67
CA VAL A 259 13.11 -4.99 -15.70
C VAL A 259 12.35 -3.83 -16.34
N GLU A 260 12.14 -3.87 -17.65
CA GLU A 260 11.37 -2.86 -18.37
C GLU A 260 9.94 -2.84 -17.84
N ASP A 261 9.48 -1.64 -17.48
CA ASP A 261 8.16 -1.38 -16.89
C ASP A 261 7.82 -2.18 -15.61
N LYS A 262 8.84 -2.74 -14.93
CA LYS A 262 8.63 -3.42 -13.65
C LYS A 262 8.73 -2.46 -12.48
N HIS A 263 7.84 -2.67 -11.51
CA HIS A 263 7.79 -1.98 -10.24
C HIS A 263 7.94 -2.94 -9.06
N PHE A 264 8.36 -2.39 -7.93
CA PHE A 264 8.35 -3.10 -6.65
C PHE A 264 6.93 -3.16 -6.10
N THR A 265 6.47 -4.35 -5.71
CA THR A 265 5.14 -4.52 -5.11
C THR A 265 5.23 -5.36 -3.83
N PRO A 266 4.17 -5.35 -3.00
CA PRO A 266 4.11 -6.21 -1.81
C PRO A 266 4.23 -7.71 -2.11
N LEU A 267 4.01 -8.15 -3.35
CA LEU A 267 4.17 -9.55 -3.76
C LEU A 267 5.64 -9.95 -3.95
N ASN A 268 6.58 -9.00 -3.92
CA ASN A 268 7.99 -9.30 -4.07
C ASN A 268 8.45 -10.25 -2.96
N LYS A 269 9.06 -11.38 -3.34
CA LYS A 269 9.61 -12.36 -2.40
C LYS A 269 10.70 -11.77 -1.51
N VAL A 270 11.37 -10.71 -1.97
CA VAL A 270 12.40 -10.00 -1.21
C VAL A 270 11.80 -8.69 -0.70
N THR A 271 11.35 -8.69 0.55
CA THR A 271 10.65 -7.55 1.18
C THR A 271 11.59 -6.50 1.81
N ALA A 272 12.89 -6.77 1.88
CA ALA A 272 13.88 -5.87 2.47
C ALA A 272 15.22 -5.91 1.73
N GLY A 273 15.87 -4.74 1.61
CA GLY A 273 17.15 -4.59 0.93
C GLY A 273 17.00 -4.28 -0.56
N LYS A 274 18.07 -4.50 -1.33
CA LYS A 274 18.03 -4.34 -2.79
C LYS A 274 17.50 -5.62 -3.42
N SER A 275 16.48 -5.50 -4.26
CA SER A 275 15.94 -6.59 -5.08
C SER A 275 15.67 -6.11 -6.50
N ILE A 276 15.28 -7.04 -7.37
CA ILE A 276 14.78 -6.74 -8.71
C ILE A 276 13.27 -6.47 -8.59
N PRO A 277 12.73 -5.46 -9.28
CA PRO A 277 11.28 -5.23 -9.29
C PRO A 277 10.53 -6.44 -9.84
N ASP A 278 9.33 -6.70 -9.33
CA ASP A 278 8.64 -7.99 -9.45
C ASP A 278 7.43 -7.99 -10.39
N MET A 279 6.82 -6.83 -10.68
CA MET A 279 5.57 -6.80 -11.43
C MET A 279 5.51 -5.68 -12.47
N TYR A 280 5.06 -6.02 -13.68
CA TYR A 280 4.84 -5.07 -14.76
C TYR A 280 3.70 -4.09 -14.47
N GLY A 281 3.82 -2.86 -14.96
CA GLY A 281 2.82 -1.80 -14.80
C GLY A 281 1.42 -2.25 -15.20
N MET A 282 1.27 -2.85 -16.39
CA MET A 282 -0.03 -3.32 -16.85
C MET A 282 -0.70 -4.32 -15.88
N VAL A 283 0.07 -5.16 -15.18
CA VAL A 283 -0.47 -6.12 -14.20
C VAL A 283 -0.94 -5.41 -12.92
N ILE A 284 -0.25 -4.34 -12.51
CA ILE A 284 -0.71 -3.49 -11.40
C ILE A 284 -2.05 -2.84 -11.77
N HIS A 285 -2.17 -2.29 -12.99
CA HIS A 285 -3.43 -1.76 -13.49
C HIS A 285 -4.55 -2.82 -13.51
N ALA A 286 -4.26 -4.05 -13.96
CA ALA A 286 -5.22 -5.15 -13.95
C ALA A 286 -5.71 -5.49 -12.53
N ASN A 287 -4.80 -5.54 -11.55
CA ASN A 287 -5.16 -5.74 -10.13
C ASN A 287 -6.06 -4.62 -9.61
N ILE A 288 -5.76 -3.36 -9.92
CA ILE A 288 -6.58 -2.21 -9.53
C ILE A 288 -7.97 -2.28 -10.17
N ILE A 289 -8.05 -2.59 -11.47
CA ILE A 289 -9.32 -2.74 -12.20
C ILE A 289 -10.14 -3.85 -11.54
N SER A 290 -9.58 -5.04 -11.34
CA SER A 290 -10.23 -6.16 -10.66
C SER A 290 -10.75 -5.75 -9.26
N MET A 291 -9.94 -5.04 -8.47
CA MET A 291 -10.36 -4.54 -7.16
C MET A 291 -11.59 -3.61 -7.26
N ILE A 292 -11.65 -2.75 -8.27
CA ILE A 292 -12.80 -1.87 -8.52
C ILE A 292 -14.01 -2.70 -9.03
N LEU A 293 -13.81 -3.67 -9.93
CA LEU A 293 -14.88 -4.51 -10.47
C LEU A 293 -15.59 -5.32 -9.38
N TYR A 294 -14.83 -5.93 -8.47
CA TYR A 294 -15.38 -6.81 -7.44
C TYR A 294 -15.59 -6.12 -6.08
N ASN A 295 -15.32 -4.82 -5.98
CA ASN A 295 -15.45 -4.02 -4.75
C ASN A 295 -14.65 -4.59 -3.56
N THR A 296 -13.48 -5.18 -3.82
CA THR A 296 -12.62 -5.86 -2.83
C THR A 296 -11.60 -4.92 -2.17
N PHE A 297 -12.04 -3.72 -1.80
CA PHE A 297 -11.15 -2.69 -1.23
C PHE A 297 -10.73 -3.01 0.21
N LEU A 298 -9.49 -2.66 0.54
CA LEU A 298 -8.96 -2.77 1.91
C LEU A 298 -9.38 -1.57 2.77
N TYR A 299 -9.69 -1.83 4.03
CA TYR A 299 -9.94 -0.81 5.04
C TYR A 299 -8.64 -0.45 5.76
N GLU A 300 -8.06 0.70 5.46
CA GLU A 300 -6.92 1.22 6.22
C GLU A 300 -7.40 1.87 7.53
N VAL A 301 -6.86 1.40 8.66
CA VAL A 301 -7.18 1.95 9.99
C VAL A 301 -6.68 3.41 10.07
N PRO A 302 -7.56 4.39 10.34
CA PRO A 302 -7.16 5.79 10.45
C PRO A 302 -6.09 6.02 11.52
N LEU A 303 -5.19 6.97 11.27
CA LEU A 303 -4.11 7.35 12.19
C LEU A 303 -4.61 7.63 13.62
N PHE A 304 -5.77 8.27 13.76
CA PHE A 304 -6.40 8.52 15.05
C PHE A 304 -6.54 7.26 15.91
N TRP A 305 -7.03 6.16 15.33
CA TRP A 305 -7.20 4.89 16.04
C TRP A 305 -5.87 4.20 16.32
N ILE A 306 -4.88 4.35 15.42
CA ILE A 306 -3.52 3.85 15.64
C ILE A 306 -2.88 4.54 16.86
N VAL A 307 -3.04 5.86 16.99
CA VAL A 307 -2.52 6.63 18.13
C VAL A 307 -3.21 6.21 19.44
N ILE A 308 -4.54 6.08 19.43
CA ILE A 308 -5.30 5.62 20.61
C ILE A 308 -4.84 4.22 21.05
N LEU A 309 -4.77 3.27 20.11
CA LEU A 309 -4.37 1.90 20.41
C LEU A 309 -2.92 1.85 20.94
N THR A 310 -2.02 2.63 20.34
CA THR A 310 -0.62 2.75 20.79
C THR A 310 -0.53 3.26 22.21
N PHE A 311 -1.24 4.35 22.53
CA PHE A 311 -1.29 4.90 23.88
C PHE A 311 -1.84 3.88 24.87
N PHE A 312 -2.95 3.23 24.52
CA PHE A 312 -3.62 2.27 25.39
C PHE A 312 -2.75 1.04 25.70
N LEU A 313 -2.13 0.43 24.69
CA LEU A 313 -1.23 -0.71 24.88
C LEU A 313 0.03 -0.33 25.66
N SER A 314 0.60 0.85 25.38
CA SER A 314 1.77 1.37 26.11
C SER A 314 1.44 1.65 27.58
N PHE A 315 0.23 2.15 27.85
CA PHE A 315 -0.27 2.39 29.21
C PHE A 315 -0.48 1.09 29.98
N LEU A 316 -1.14 0.10 29.38
CA LEU A 316 -1.32 -1.21 29.98
C LEU A 316 0.02 -1.91 30.23
N ALA A 317 0.96 -1.84 29.28
CA ALA A 317 2.29 -2.39 29.43
C ALA A 317 3.03 -1.71 30.59
N SER A 318 2.99 -0.37 30.68
CA SER A 318 3.61 0.39 31.77
C SER A 318 3.01 0.01 33.13
N ALA A 319 1.68 -0.07 33.24
CA ALA A 319 1.01 -0.48 34.48
C ALA A 319 1.42 -1.90 34.90
N TYR A 320 1.42 -2.83 33.95
CA TYR A 320 1.81 -4.22 34.21
C TYR A 320 3.26 -4.33 34.65
N PHE A 321 4.20 -3.65 33.99
CA PHE A 321 5.62 -3.74 34.33
C PHE A 321 6.02 -2.95 35.59
N ILE A 322 5.34 -1.84 35.91
CA ILE A 322 5.49 -1.19 37.22
C ILE A 322 5.08 -2.15 38.33
N TRP A 323 3.91 -2.79 38.18
CA TRP A 323 3.44 -3.79 39.13
C TRP A 323 4.43 -4.97 39.24
N LEU A 324 4.86 -5.52 38.11
CA LEU A 324 5.76 -6.67 38.06
C LEU A 324 7.13 -6.38 38.69
N ASP A 325 7.70 -5.20 38.47
CA ASP A 325 8.98 -4.78 39.04
C ASP A 325 8.95 -4.74 40.59
N THR A 326 7.80 -4.47 41.20
CA THR A 326 7.65 -4.55 42.67
C THR A 326 7.53 -5.99 43.19
N LYS A 327 7.22 -6.96 42.33
CA LYS A 327 7.03 -8.37 42.70
C LYS A 327 8.27 -9.22 42.44
N LEU A 328 8.96 -9.00 41.33
CA LEU A 328 10.11 -9.79 40.90
C LEU A 328 11.39 -8.95 41.00
N LYS A 329 12.26 -9.21 41.98
CA LYS A 329 13.49 -8.42 42.17
C LYS A 329 14.64 -8.84 41.23
N ILE A 330 14.82 -10.13 41.00
CA ILE A 330 15.96 -10.68 40.25
C ILE A 330 15.56 -11.01 38.80
N SER A 331 14.45 -11.72 38.61
CA SER A 331 14.01 -12.21 37.30
C SER A 331 13.29 -11.18 36.42
N TYR A 332 12.95 -9.99 36.95
CA TYR A 332 12.15 -9.00 36.23
C TYR A 332 12.69 -8.65 34.85
N ARG A 333 14.01 -8.50 34.70
CA ARG A 333 14.62 -8.16 33.41
C ARG A 333 14.33 -9.22 32.34
N THR A 334 14.48 -10.49 32.70
CA THR A 334 14.26 -11.63 31.81
C THR A 334 12.78 -11.82 31.52
N VAL A 335 11.95 -11.82 32.56
CA VAL A 335 10.49 -11.98 32.43
C VAL A 335 9.89 -10.85 31.58
N ARG A 336 10.32 -9.60 31.77
CA ARG A 336 9.87 -8.48 30.94
C ARG A 336 10.19 -8.70 29.46
N LYS A 337 11.42 -9.10 29.13
CA LYS A 337 11.80 -9.36 27.73
C LYS A 337 11.00 -10.51 27.14
N ALA A 338 10.79 -11.59 27.89
CA ALA A 338 9.98 -12.72 27.45
C ALA A 338 8.52 -12.31 27.18
N ILE A 339 7.90 -11.55 28.08
CA ILE A 339 6.51 -11.08 27.91
C ILE A 339 6.41 -10.12 26.72
N LEU A 340 7.35 -9.20 26.55
CA LEU A 340 7.36 -8.31 25.38
C LEU A 340 7.58 -9.06 24.07
N PHE A 341 8.41 -10.11 24.07
CA PHE A 341 8.57 -10.96 22.89
C PHE A 341 7.26 -11.69 22.54
N VAL A 342 6.61 -12.30 23.52
CA VAL A 342 5.30 -12.95 23.34
C VAL A 342 4.26 -11.94 22.86
N PHE A 343 4.21 -10.74 23.43
CA PHE A 343 3.35 -9.65 22.97
C PHE A 343 3.60 -9.32 21.50
N THR A 344 4.86 -9.14 21.09
CA THR A 344 5.20 -8.85 19.68
C THR A 344 4.73 -9.95 18.76
N VAL A 345 4.98 -11.23 19.09
CA VAL A 345 4.56 -12.37 18.27
C VAL A 345 3.03 -12.42 18.14
N LEU A 346 2.30 -12.28 19.25
CA LEU A 346 0.83 -12.29 19.25
C LEU A 346 0.25 -11.09 18.48
N PHE A 347 0.87 -9.91 18.57
CA PHE A 347 0.40 -8.72 17.88
C PHE A 347 0.69 -8.79 16.37
N VAL A 348 1.81 -9.39 15.96
CA VAL A 348 2.08 -9.69 14.54
C VAL A 348 1.07 -10.71 14.01
N TRP A 349 0.79 -11.78 14.76
CA TRP A 349 -0.26 -12.74 14.39
C TRP A 349 -1.63 -12.07 14.25
N LEU A 350 -2.02 -11.20 15.19
CA LEU A 350 -3.25 -10.41 15.11
C LEU A 350 -3.25 -9.49 13.88
N THR A 351 -2.11 -8.86 13.57
CA THR A 351 -1.96 -8.00 12.37
C THR A 351 -2.26 -8.79 11.10
N ILE A 352 -1.66 -9.97 10.94
CA ILE A 352 -1.88 -10.85 9.78
C ILE A 352 -3.34 -11.30 9.73
N ALA A 353 -3.96 -11.63 10.87
CA ALA A 353 -5.37 -12.00 10.94
C ALA A 353 -6.29 -10.84 10.48
N LEU A 354 -5.97 -9.60 10.84
CA LEU A 354 -6.70 -8.41 10.37
C LEU A 354 -6.54 -8.21 8.86
N PHE A 355 -5.33 -8.38 8.32
CA PHE A 355 -5.08 -8.28 6.88
C PHE A 355 -5.90 -9.29 6.07
N LYS A 356 -6.00 -10.55 6.54
CA LYS A 356 -6.86 -11.58 5.93
C LYS A 356 -8.33 -11.19 5.85
N ASN A 357 -8.80 -10.33 6.77
CA ASN A 357 -10.16 -9.82 6.80
C ASN A 357 -10.29 -8.44 6.12
N GLY A 358 -9.30 -8.04 5.33
CA GLY A 358 -9.29 -6.77 4.60
C GLY A 358 -9.08 -5.53 5.47
N ILE A 359 -8.62 -5.68 6.72
CA ILE A 359 -8.34 -4.57 7.64
C ILE A 359 -6.83 -4.35 7.74
N VAL A 360 -6.34 -3.21 7.26
CA VAL A 360 -4.92 -2.87 7.25
C VAL A 360 -4.56 -1.92 8.38
N ILE A 361 -3.73 -2.38 9.30
CA ILE A 361 -3.19 -1.63 10.43
C ILE A 361 -1.65 -1.48 10.33
N LYS A 362 -1.14 -0.26 10.52
CA LYS A 362 0.31 0.00 10.64
C LYS A 362 0.79 -0.42 12.03
N SER A 363 1.03 -1.72 12.23
CA SER A 363 1.34 -2.31 13.54
C SER A 363 2.77 -2.08 14.02
N ALA A 364 3.73 -1.86 13.11
CA ALA A 364 5.13 -1.61 13.44
C ALA A 364 5.33 -0.46 14.47
N PRO A 365 4.77 0.76 14.29
CA PRO A 365 4.88 1.81 15.29
C PRO A 365 4.20 1.45 16.62
N ILE A 366 3.09 0.72 16.59
CA ILE A 366 2.38 0.29 17.81
C ILE A 366 3.27 -0.62 18.66
N ILE A 367 3.87 -1.63 18.02
CA ILE A 367 4.81 -2.57 18.66
C ILE A 367 6.02 -1.80 19.20
N ALA A 368 6.67 -1.01 18.34
CA ALA A 368 7.89 -0.29 18.70
C ALA A 368 7.70 0.64 19.90
N VAL A 369 6.65 1.47 19.88
CA VAL A 369 6.36 2.42 20.97
C VAL A 369 5.95 1.68 22.24
N THR A 370 5.15 0.61 22.15
CA THR A 370 4.78 -0.19 23.33
C THR A 370 6.00 -0.82 23.99
N LEU A 371 6.91 -1.40 23.20
CA LEU A 371 8.18 -1.95 23.68
C LEU A 371 9.06 -0.87 24.31
N PHE A 372 9.14 0.31 23.69
CA PHE A 372 9.88 1.45 24.21
C PHE A 372 9.32 1.91 25.56
N SER A 373 8.01 2.13 25.67
CA SER A 373 7.33 2.54 26.91
C SER A 373 7.51 1.52 28.04
N ALA A 374 7.38 0.22 27.75
CA ALA A 374 7.67 -0.84 28.72
C ALA A 374 9.14 -0.88 29.17
N GLY A 375 10.06 -0.58 28.26
CA GLY A 375 11.49 -0.36 28.54
C GLY A 375 11.70 0.80 29.52
N PHE A 376 10.97 1.89 29.29
CA PHE A 376 11.07 3.18 29.96
C PHE A 376 10.65 3.17 31.44
N VAL A 377 9.84 2.20 31.85
CA VAL A 377 9.41 2.01 33.27
C VAL A 377 10.59 2.05 34.24
N LYS A 378 11.75 1.48 33.87
CA LYS A 378 12.95 1.52 34.72
C LYS A 378 13.48 2.94 34.90
N PHE A 379 13.51 3.73 33.84
CA PHE A 379 13.92 5.14 33.90
C PHE A 379 12.96 5.92 34.79
N TYR A 380 11.64 5.74 34.60
CA TYR A 380 10.63 6.38 35.45
C TYR A 380 10.81 6.04 36.93
N LYS A 381 11.10 4.79 37.29
CA LYS A 381 11.44 4.39 38.67
C LYS A 381 12.63 5.17 39.24
N HIS A 382 13.71 5.33 38.45
CA HIS A 382 14.87 6.10 38.88
C HIS A 382 14.56 7.59 39.03
N LEU A 383 13.76 8.16 38.12
CA LEU A 383 13.30 9.53 38.20
C LEU A 383 12.47 9.77 39.47
N VAL A 384 11.52 8.88 39.77
CA VAL A 384 10.72 8.95 41.00
C VAL A 384 11.61 8.90 42.25
N LYS A 385 12.63 8.03 42.26
CA LYS A 385 13.60 7.99 43.38
C LYS A 385 14.38 9.29 43.51
N TYR A 386 14.84 9.85 42.39
CA TYR A 386 15.56 11.12 42.38
C TYR A 386 14.69 12.29 42.86
N ILE A 387 13.46 12.40 42.38
CA ILE A 387 12.49 13.42 42.84
C ILE A 387 12.28 13.28 44.35
N ASN A 388 12.15 12.05 44.85
CA ASN A 388 12.01 11.78 46.28
C ASN A 388 13.22 12.18 47.14
N THR A 389 14.39 12.45 46.56
CA THR A 389 15.53 13.04 47.30
C THR A 389 15.38 14.55 47.49
N LYS A 390 14.48 15.20 46.74
CA LYS A 390 14.26 16.65 46.74
C LYS A 390 12.90 17.03 47.33
N THR A 391 11.84 16.28 47.05
CA THR A 391 10.47 16.55 47.50
C THR A 391 9.70 15.25 47.76
N VAL A 392 8.67 15.27 48.61
CA VAL A 392 7.86 14.07 48.89
C VAL A 392 6.92 13.79 47.70
N PHE A 393 7.20 12.73 46.95
CA PHE A 393 6.34 12.23 45.87
C PHE A 393 5.85 10.82 46.19
N ASN A 394 4.57 10.72 46.58
CA ASN A 394 3.91 9.45 46.87
C ASN A 394 3.74 8.65 45.59
N SER A 395 4.51 7.59 45.37
CA SER A 395 4.50 6.73 44.17
C SER A 395 4.19 5.28 44.55
N TYR A 396 3.75 4.47 43.59
CA TYR A 396 3.62 3.02 43.72
C TYR A 396 4.93 2.32 44.08
N TYR A 397 6.08 2.91 43.76
CA TYR A 397 7.41 2.39 44.10
C TYR A 397 7.82 2.60 45.56
N ARG A 398 6.98 3.28 46.35
CA ARG A 398 7.24 3.59 47.76
C ARG A 398 6.49 2.64 48.69
#